data_AF-A0A2D8FLD8-F1
#
_entry.id   AF-A0A2D8FLD8-F1
#
_cell.length_a   1.000
_cell.length_b   1.000
_cell.length_c   1.000
_cell.angle_alpha   90.00
_cell.angle_beta   90.00
_cell.angle_gamma   90.00
#
_symmetry.space_group_name_H-M   'P 1'
#
loop_
_entity.id
_entity.type
_entity.pdbx_description
1 polymer ?
#
loop_
_entity_poly.entity_id
_entity_poly.type
_entity_poly.pdbx_seq_one_letter_code
_entity_poly.pdbx_strand_id
1 'polypeptide(L)'
;MSELTPGQRGVAIQIADAALPDAGRRRYMSKADDFDARVNSLEIEILPDWEPHIIEQWETIKASIRLGLIAEFGSHAADRKEENFIAIGQLSMSIISYHNALHRQVRNAFVMGAYYPALVGACALGERVLNHLILDLREFYVTTPEYRKVARKQSFDNWTIAIDALEAWGVLLPEAVERFRALAKLRNRSIHFDPGTYGRLRDDALAAVIAIRDILDLQFSTFAVRPWFIPEAAGTCFIAKSYETDPFVRTYFIPNCFFVGPHHLIQTLEPEMVVADKDDYGAGSWTDTEFQTLYKTRQPADLVQVPEAGRH
;
A
#
# COMPACT_ATOMS: atom_id res chain seq x y z
N MET A 1 -13.93 6.61 -27.64
CA MET A 1 -13.02 7.49 -26.86
C MET A 1 -12.00 6.58 -26.20
N SER A 2 -10.70 6.81 -26.38
CA SER A 2 -9.68 5.99 -25.68
C SER A 2 -9.79 6.23 -24.17
N GLU A 3 -9.70 5.19 -23.36
CA GLU A 3 -9.61 5.34 -21.91
C GLU A 3 -8.38 6.18 -21.55
N LEU A 4 -8.53 7.07 -20.56
CA LEU A 4 -7.41 7.85 -20.03
C LEU A 4 -6.39 6.91 -19.39
N THR A 5 -5.10 7.14 -19.68
CA THR A 5 -4.01 6.51 -18.93
C THR A 5 -4.09 6.88 -17.44
N PRO A 6 -3.51 6.08 -16.52
CA PRO A 6 -3.52 6.39 -15.09
C PRO A 6 -3.03 7.83 -14.78
N GLY A 7 -1.93 8.27 -15.41
CA GLY A 7 -1.42 9.63 -15.24
C GLY A 7 -2.39 10.71 -15.75
N GLN A 8 -3.04 10.48 -16.89
CA GLN A 8 -4.07 11.41 -17.40
C GLN A 8 -5.31 11.47 -16.50
N ARG A 9 -5.69 10.34 -15.89
CA ARG A 9 -6.78 10.31 -14.90
C ARG A 9 -6.44 11.15 -13.68
N GLY A 10 -5.22 11.04 -13.17
CA GLY A 10 -4.72 11.89 -12.07
C GLY A 10 -4.80 13.38 -12.41
N VAL A 11 -4.33 13.79 -13.59
CA VAL A 11 -4.45 15.18 -14.08
C VAL A 11 -5.90 15.65 -14.13
N ALA A 12 -6.81 14.82 -14.68
CA ALA A 12 -8.21 15.17 -14.81
C ALA A 12 -8.89 15.39 -13.43
N ILE A 13 -8.57 14.55 -12.45
CA ILE A 13 -9.05 14.69 -11.06
C ILE A 13 -8.55 16.01 -10.46
N GLN A 14 -7.25 16.30 -10.57
CA GLN A 14 -6.70 17.55 -10.04
C GLN A 14 -7.31 18.80 -10.68
N ILE A 15 -7.64 18.76 -11.98
CA ILE A 15 -8.31 19.87 -12.66
C ILE A 15 -9.71 20.09 -12.07
N ALA A 16 -10.45 19.02 -11.84
CA ALA A 16 -11.77 19.09 -11.22
C ALA A 16 -11.69 19.63 -9.77
N ASP A 17 -10.75 19.11 -8.99
CA ASP A 17 -10.53 19.51 -7.59
C ASP A 17 -10.07 20.97 -7.48
N ALA A 18 -9.19 21.42 -8.38
CA ALA A 18 -8.72 22.80 -8.45
C ALA A 18 -9.80 23.81 -8.86
N ALA A 19 -10.92 23.35 -9.44
CA ALA A 19 -12.04 24.21 -9.78
C ALA A 19 -12.91 24.56 -8.56
N LEU A 20 -12.74 23.88 -7.43
CA LEU A 20 -13.43 24.21 -6.18
C LEU A 20 -12.94 25.57 -5.65
N PRO A 21 -13.84 26.45 -5.18
CA PRO A 21 -13.47 27.79 -4.69
C PRO A 21 -12.55 27.75 -3.44
N ASP A 22 -12.56 26.63 -2.73
CA ASP A 22 -11.78 26.37 -1.52
C ASP A 22 -10.67 25.33 -1.71
N ALA A 23 -10.31 25.00 -2.96
CA ALA A 23 -9.30 23.96 -3.26
C ALA A 23 -7.99 24.17 -2.50
N GLY A 24 -7.56 25.42 -2.30
CA GLY A 24 -6.35 25.74 -1.52
C GLY A 24 -6.40 25.33 -0.04
N ARG A 25 -7.59 25.03 0.48
CA ARG A 25 -7.87 24.64 1.87
C ARG A 25 -8.17 23.14 2.05
N ARG A 26 -8.14 22.37 0.97
CA ARG A 26 -8.32 20.91 0.97
C ARG A 26 -7.00 20.18 0.77
N ARG A 27 -6.96 18.89 1.12
CA ARG A 27 -5.84 17.97 0.90
C ARG A 27 -6.34 16.61 0.46
N TYR A 28 -5.52 15.94 -0.33
CA TYR A 28 -5.74 14.54 -0.71
C TYR A 28 -5.45 13.63 0.48
N MET A 29 -6.49 13.04 1.04
CA MET A 29 -6.44 12.04 2.10
C MET A 29 -6.30 10.65 1.49
N SER A 30 -5.21 9.95 1.82
CA SER A 30 -5.01 8.56 1.42
C SER A 30 -6.05 7.65 2.08
N LYS A 31 -6.61 6.72 1.32
CA LYS A 31 -7.54 5.69 1.83
C LYS A 31 -6.93 4.29 1.69
N ALA A 32 -7.22 3.42 2.64
CA ALA A 32 -6.78 2.03 2.62
C ALA A 32 -7.99 1.11 2.77
N ASP A 33 -8.14 0.19 1.82
CA ASP A 33 -9.30 -0.69 1.75
C ASP A 33 -8.91 -2.17 1.99
N ASP A 34 -7.62 -2.46 2.22
CA ASP A 34 -7.13 -3.83 2.39
C ASP A 34 -5.99 -3.92 3.41
N PHE A 35 -6.23 -4.67 4.49
CA PHE A 35 -5.21 -5.02 5.48
C PHE A 35 -5.48 -6.39 6.11
N ASP A 36 -4.42 -7.01 6.63
CA ASP A 36 -4.50 -8.21 7.48
C ASP A 36 -3.45 -8.09 8.58
N ALA A 37 -3.92 -7.74 9.77
CA ALA A 37 -3.10 -7.50 10.96
C ALA A 37 -3.20 -8.64 11.99
N ARG A 38 -3.80 -9.79 11.64
CA ARG A 38 -3.98 -10.93 12.56
C ARG A 38 -2.67 -11.40 13.18
N VAL A 39 -1.56 -11.31 12.43
CA VAL A 39 -0.23 -11.67 12.93
C VAL A 39 0.19 -10.82 14.14
N ASN A 40 -0.14 -9.53 14.14
CA ASN A 40 0.20 -8.62 15.24
C ASN A 40 -0.46 -9.11 16.54
N SER A 41 -1.70 -9.60 16.46
CA SER A 41 -2.38 -10.19 17.61
C SER A 41 -1.79 -11.54 18.05
N LEU A 42 -1.29 -12.36 17.11
CA LEU A 42 -0.65 -13.64 17.42
C LEU A 42 0.70 -13.45 18.13
N GLU A 43 1.45 -12.40 17.78
CA GLU A 43 2.78 -12.11 18.34
C GLU A 43 2.76 -11.44 19.72
N ILE A 44 1.61 -10.92 20.18
CA ILE A 44 1.51 -10.29 21.51
C ILE A 44 1.92 -11.28 22.60
N GLU A 45 2.95 -10.95 23.37
CA GLU A 45 3.33 -11.72 24.54
C GLU A 45 2.32 -11.48 25.67
N ILE A 46 1.67 -12.56 26.14
CA ILE A 46 0.73 -12.49 27.26
C ILE A 46 1.55 -12.62 28.54
N LEU A 47 1.65 -11.54 29.31
CA LEU A 47 2.45 -11.52 30.52
C LEU A 47 1.64 -12.05 31.73
N PRO A 48 2.25 -12.84 32.63
CA PRO A 48 1.54 -13.44 33.76
C PRO A 48 1.00 -12.44 34.80
N ASP A 49 1.51 -11.21 34.80
CA ASP A 49 1.15 -10.13 35.73
C ASP A 49 0.01 -9.24 35.22
N TRP A 50 -0.50 -9.51 34.02
CA TRP A 50 -1.69 -8.84 33.50
C TRP A 50 -2.94 -9.19 34.29
N GLU A 51 -3.93 -8.29 34.25
CA GLU A 51 -5.21 -8.54 34.88
C GLU A 51 -5.85 -9.81 34.28
N PRO A 52 -6.43 -10.72 35.08
CA PRO A 52 -6.92 -12.01 34.60
C PRO A 52 -7.88 -11.91 33.41
N HIS A 53 -8.73 -10.88 33.40
CA HIS A 53 -9.68 -10.64 32.31
C HIS A 53 -9.00 -10.22 30.99
N ILE A 54 -7.84 -9.55 31.05
CA ILE A 54 -7.04 -9.18 29.86
C ILE A 54 -6.32 -10.41 29.31
N ILE A 55 -5.81 -11.29 30.17
CA ILE A 55 -5.22 -12.58 29.78
C ILE A 55 -6.26 -13.41 29.02
N GLU A 56 -7.44 -13.62 29.61
CA GLU A 56 -8.54 -14.39 29.00
C GLU A 56 -8.98 -13.78 27.65
N GLN A 57 -9.07 -12.45 27.57
CA GLN A 57 -9.39 -11.75 26.33
C GLN A 57 -8.37 -12.05 25.22
N TRP A 58 -7.07 -11.93 25.50
CA TRP A 58 -6.02 -12.21 24.51
C TRP A 58 -5.94 -13.68 24.13
N GLU A 59 -6.12 -14.60 25.08
CA GLU A 59 -6.22 -16.04 24.80
C GLU A 59 -7.38 -16.34 23.84
N THR A 60 -8.53 -15.72 24.08
CA THR A 60 -9.73 -15.85 23.23
C THR A 60 -9.48 -15.29 21.82
N ILE A 61 -8.87 -14.11 21.71
CA ILE A 61 -8.51 -13.50 20.41
C ILE A 61 -7.58 -14.43 19.63
N LYS A 62 -6.52 -14.94 20.25
CA LYS A 62 -5.57 -15.84 19.60
C LYS A 62 -6.21 -17.17 19.19
N ALA A 63 -7.06 -17.74 20.04
CA ALA A 63 -7.80 -18.97 19.72
C ALA A 63 -8.74 -18.77 18.52
N SER A 64 -9.46 -17.64 18.47
CA SER A 64 -10.34 -17.29 17.34
C SER A 64 -9.55 -17.13 16.04
N ILE A 65 -8.40 -16.45 16.07
CA ILE A 65 -7.52 -16.31 14.90
C ILE A 65 -7.07 -17.68 14.40
N ARG A 66 -6.62 -18.58 15.28
CA ARG A 66 -6.18 -19.93 14.90
C ARG A 66 -7.30 -20.76 14.27
N LEU A 67 -8.51 -20.71 14.83
CA LEU A 67 -9.69 -21.35 14.24
C LEU A 67 -10.00 -20.76 12.85
N GLY A 68 -9.88 -19.44 12.69
CA GLY A 68 -10.02 -18.76 11.41
C GLY A 68 -8.98 -19.22 10.38
N LEU A 69 -7.71 -19.35 10.77
CA LEU A 69 -6.65 -19.87 9.89
C LEU A 69 -6.93 -21.32 9.46
N ILE A 70 -7.44 -22.16 10.36
CA ILE A 70 -7.85 -23.54 10.03
C ILE A 70 -9.04 -23.54 9.06
N ALA A 71 -10.01 -22.64 9.24
CA ALA A 71 -11.15 -22.52 8.33
C ALA A 71 -10.73 -22.02 6.93
N GLU A 72 -9.80 -21.07 6.87
CA GLU A 72 -9.31 -20.46 5.63
C GLU A 72 -8.37 -21.39 4.85
N PHE A 73 -7.42 -22.04 5.54
CA PHE A 73 -6.35 -22.83 4.91
C PHE A 73 -6.53 -24.34 5.07
N GLY A 74 -7.51 -24.81 5.85
CA GLY A 74 -7.75 -26.22 6.14
C GLY A 74 -6.88 -26.79 7.26
N SER A 75 -7.36 -27.85 7.92
CA SER A 75 -6.75 -28.44 9.12
C SER A 75 -5.49 -29.26 8.90
N HIS A 76 -5.25 -29.77 7.69
CA HIS A 76 -4.03 -30.54 7.41
C HIS A 76 -2.80 -29.64 7.58
N ALA A 77 -1.81 -30.09 8.37
CA ALA A 77 -0.59 -29.33 8.68
C ALA A 77 -0.85 -27.92 9.24
N ALA A 78 -1.87 -27.76 10.09
CA ALA A 78 -2.27 -26.49 10.69
C ALA A 78 -1.11 -25.75 11.37
N ASP A 79 -0.30 -26.44 12.17
CA ASP A 79 0.84 -25.84 12.88
C ASP A 79 1.85 -25.20 11.91
N ARG A 80 2.17 -25.89 10.80
CA ARG A 80 3.07 -25.37 9.76
C ARG A 80 2.47 -24.14 9.06
N LYS A 81 1.16 -24.11 8.88
CA LYS A 81 0.45 -22.97 8.27
C LYS A 81 0.47 -21.76 9.21
N GLU A 82 0.26 -21.96 10.51
CA GLU A 82 0.41 -20.91 11.52
C GLU A 82 1.85 -20.35 11.51
N GLU A 83 2.86 -21.22 11.54
CA GLU A 83 4.27 -20.80 11.43
C GLU A 83 4.55 -20.00 10.14
N ASN A 84 4.04 -20.46 8.99
CA ASN A 84 4.22 -19.76 7.72
C ASN A 84 3.49 -18.41 7.69
N PHE A 85 2.27 -18.35 8.25
CA PHE A 85 1.46 -17.13 8.35
C PHE A 85 2.14 -16.07 9.22
N ILE A 86 2.70 -16.49 10.36
CA ILE A 86 3.50 -15.61 11.22
C ILE A 86 4.76 -15.15 10.49
N ALA A 87 5.51 -16.07 9.84
CA ALA A 87 6.78 -15.76 9.19
C ALA A 87 6.67 -14.69 8.08
N ILE A 88 5.58 -14.67 7.30
CA ILE A 88 5.39 -13.67 6.24
C ILE A 88 4.92 -12.31 6.77
N GLY A 89 4.53 -12.23 8.03
CA GLY A 89 4.05 -11.01 8.68
C GLY A 89 2.77 -10.45 8.06
N GLN A 90 2.47 -9.19 8.40
CA GLN A 90 1.22 -8.53 8.02
C GLN A 90 1.13 -8.28 6.52
N LEU A 91 -0.10 -8.08 6.03
CA LEU A 91 -0.31 -7.61 4.66
C LEU A 91 -0.02 -6.10 4.58
N SER A 92 0.68 -5.67 3.52
CA SER A 92 0.92 -4.26 3.22
C SER A 92 -0.39 -3.56 2.80
N MET A 93 -0.68 -2.40 3.40
CA MET A 93 -1.87 -1.59 3.09
C MET A 93 -1.64 -0.74 1.82
N SER A 94 -1.64 -1.36 0.64
CA SER A 94 -1.36 -0.65 -0.61
C SER A 94 -2.62 -0.05 -1.25
N ILE A 95 -2.49 1.17 -1.80
CA ILE A 95 -3.54 1.86 -2.59
C ILE A 95 -3.92 1.16 -3.90
N ILE A 96 -3.12 0.19 -4.37
CA ILE A 96 -3.32 -0.44 -5.67
C ILE A 96 -4.04 -1.78 -5.51
N SER A 97 -5.36 -1.76 -5.69
CA SER A 97 -6.25 -2.90 -5.47
C SER A 97 -5.84 -4.19 -6.19
N TYR A 98 -5.38 -4.10 -7.45
CA TYR A 98 -4.97 -5.29 -8.20
C TYR A 98 -3.62 -5.86 -7.73
N HIS A 99 -2.72 -5.06 -7.15
CA HIS A 99 -1.52 -5.58 -6.50
C HIS A 99 -1.91 -6.36 -5.24
N ASN A 100 -2.89 -5.87 -4.48
CA ASN A 100 -3.36 -6.52 -3.25
C ASN A 100 -3.93 -7.91 -3.51
N ALA A 101 -4.79 -8.06 -4.53
CA ALA A 101 -5.36 -9.35 -4.91
C ALA A 101 -4.28 -10.37 -5.30
N LEU A 102 -3.29 -9.98 -6.10
CA LEU A 102 -2.19 -10.85 -6.50
C LEU A 102 -1.26 -11.18 -5.32
N HIS A 103 -0.99 -10.19 -4.46
CA HIS A 103 -0.18 -10.39 -3.27
C HIS A 103 -0.84 -11.36 -2.28
N ARG A 104 -2.17 -11.30 -2.07
CA ARG A 104 -2.92 -12.30 -1.30
C ARG A 104 -2.74 -13.71 -1.86
N GLN A 105 -2.81 -13.89 -3.18
CA GLN A 105 -2.61 -15.22 -3.80
C GLN A 105 -1.20 -15.76 -3.52
N VAL A 106 -0.18 -14.91 -3.66
CA VAL A 106 1.22 -15.23 -3.35
C VAL A 106 1.39 -15.63 -1.88
N ARG A 107 0.81 -14.85 -0.96
CA ARG A 107 0.85 -15.12 0.49
C ARG A 107 0.14 -16.43 0.84
N ASN A 108 -1.06 -16.65 0.30
CA ASN A 108 -1.85 -17.85 0.56
C ASN A 108 -1.11 -19.11 0.07
N ALA A 109 -0.45 -19.04 -1.10
CA ALA A 109 0.40 -20.13 -1.56
C ALA A 109 1.53 -20.45 -0.56
N PHE A 110 2.18 -19.43 0.00
CA PHE A 110 3.22 -19.64 1.01
C PHE A 110 2.68 -20.27 2.29
N VAL A 111 1.57 -19.75 2.82
CA VAL A 111 0.91 -20.27 4.04
C VAL A 111 0.61 -21.75 3.87
N MET A 112 0.03 -22.13 2.72
CA MET A 112 -0.32 -23.52 2.38
C MET A 112 0.88 -24.45 2.15
N GLY A 113 2.12 -23.95 2.19
CA GLY A 113 3.32 -24.74 1.92
C GLY A 113 3.64 -24.92 0.43
N ALA A 114 2.91 -24.23 -0.46
CA ALA A 114 3.19 -24.21 -1.89
C ALA A 114 4.30 -23.19 -2.22
N TYR A 115 5.51 -23.49 -1.73
CA TYR A 115 6.64 -22.56 -1.74
C TYR A 115 7.12 -22.16 -3.14
N TYR A 116 7.17 -23.09 -4.10
CA TYR A 116 7.56 -22.74 -5.47
C TYR A 116 6.56 -21.78 -6.13
N PRO A 117 5.23 -22.05 -6.12
CA PRO A 117 4.23 -21.08 -6.56
C PRO A 117 4.33 -19.72 -5.86
N ALA A 118 4.57 -19.69 -4.53
CA ALA A 118 4.75 -18.44 -3.81
C ALA A 118 5.99 -17.66 -4.29
N LEU A 119 7.13 -18.34 -4.46
CA LEU A 119 8.38 -17.76 -4.95
C LEU A 119 8.23 -17.16 -6.35
N VAL A 120 7.74 -17.94 -7.31
CA VAL A 120 7.61 -17.48 -8.70
C VAL A 120 6.51 -16.43 -8.83
N GLY A 121 5.42 -16.55 -8.07
CA GLY A 121 4.35 -15.57 -8.02
C GLY A 121 4.80 -14.23 -7.47
N ALA A 122 5.59 -14.22 -6.39
CA ALA A 122 6.19 -13.00 -5.83
C ALA A 122 7.11 -12.32 -6.85
N CYS A 123 7.96 -13.08 -7.54
CA CYS A 123 8.84 -12.56 -8.59
C CYS A 123 8.03 -11.96 -9.75
N ALA A 124 7.00 -12.67 -10.23
CA ALA A 124 6.15 -12.20 -11.31
C ALA A 124 5.37 -10.93 -10.93
N LEU A 125 4.92 -10.83 -9.68
CA LEU A 125 4.27 -9.62 -9.17
C LEU A 125 5.25 -8.45 -9.14
N GLY A 126 6.50 -8.65 -8.68
CA GLY A 126 7.55 -7.62 -8.74
C GLY A 126 7.83 -7.13 -10.16
N GLU A 127 7.89 -8.04 -11.15
CA GLU A 127 8.04 -7.68 -12.56
C GLU A 127 6.88 -6.83 -13.05
N ARG A 128 5.65 -7.24 -12.69
CA ARG A 128 4.44 -6.50 -13.06
C ARG A 128 4.45 -5.09 -12.48
N VAL A 129 4.83 -4.92 -11.22
CA VAL A 129 4.95 -3.60 -10.57
C VAL A 129 5.97 -2.72 -11.31
N LEU A 130 7.17 -3.24 -11.61
CA LEU A 130 8.20 -2.48 -12.36
C LEU A 130 7.69 -2.06 -13.73
N ASN A 131 7.06 -2.97 -14.46
CA ASN A 131 6.54 -2.71 -15.79
C ASN A 131 5.43 -1.66 -15.76
N HIS A 132 4.54 -1.72 -14.77
CA HIS A 132 3.49 -0.74 -14.59
C HIS A 132 4.07 0.65 -14.30
N LEU A 133 5.02 0.76 -13.36
CA LEU A 133 5.69 2.02 -13.05
C LEU A 133 6.34 2.64 -14.28
N ILE A 134 7.10 1.85 -15.06
CA ILE A 134 7.73 2.35 -16.28
C ILE A 134 6.69 2.80 -17.31
N LEU A 135 5.67 1.99 -17.58
CA LEU A 135 4.66 2.28 -18.60
C LEU A 135 3.86 3.54 -18.27
N ASP A 136 3.48 3.71 -17.01
CA ASP A 136 2.64 4.83 -16.59
C ASP A 136 3.44 6.12 -16.44
N LEU A 137 4.74 6.05 -16.09
CA LEU A 137 5.51 7.23 -15.70
C LEU A 137 6.52 7.73 -16.74
N ARG A 138 7.03 6.87 -17.63
CA ARG A 138 8.16 7.24 -18.52
C ARG A 138 7.92 8.48 -19.37
N GLU A 139 6.67 8.78 -19.74
CA GLU A 139 6.33 9.95 -20.57
C GLU A 139 6.52 11.27 -19.81
N PHE A 140 6.58 11.27 -18.48
CA PHE A 140 6.97 12.44 -17.69
C PHE A 140 8.48 12.73 -17.76
N TYR A 141 9.28 11.77 -18.26
CA TYR A 141 10.74 11.82 -18.23
C TYR A 141 11.37 11.76 -19.63
N VAL A 142 10.64 12.08 -20.70
CA VAL A 142 11.11 11.98 -22.10
C VAL A 142 12.41 12.75 -22.40
N THR A 143 12.72 13.77 -21.61
CA THR A 143 13.93 14.61 -21.75
C THR A 143 15.16 14.01 -21.06
N THR A 144 14.99 12.96 -20.25
CA THR A 144 16.07 12.32 -19.49
C THR A 144 16.84 11.31 -20.35
N PRO A 145 18.14 11.09 -20.08
CA PRO A 145 18.92 10.06 -20.79
C PRO A 145 18.41 8.64 -20.52
N GLU A 146 17.80 8.39 -19.37
CA GLU A 146 17.24 7.09 -18.97
C GLU A 146 16.05 6.68 -19.84
N TYR A 147 15.20 7.62 -20.24
CA TYR A 147 14.01 7.34 -21.06
C TYR A 147 14.33 6.51 -22.30
N ARG A 148 15.44 6.80 -22.99
CA ARG A 148 15.83 6.07 -24.21
C ARG A 148 16.03 4.57 -23.96
N LYS A 149 16.44 4.19 -22.74
CA LYS A 149 16.65 2.79 -22.35
C LYS A 149 15.34 2.05 -22.09
N VAL A 150 14.27 2.76 -21.73
CA VAL A 150 12.95 2.21 -21.35
C VAL A 150 11.80 2.58 -22.29
N ALA A 151 12.11 3.25 -23.41
CA ALA A 151 11.11 3.69 -24.38
C ALA A 151 10.48 2.53 -25.16
N ARG A 152 11.20 1.42 -25.37
CA ARG A 152 10.74 0.28 -26.18
C ARG A 152 10.30 -0.88 -25.32
N LYS A 153 9.25 -1.59 -25.71
CA LYS A 153 8.71 -2.73 -24.96
C LYS A 153 9.74 -3.83 -24.64
N GLN A 154 10.76 -4.01 -25.49
CA GLN A 154 11.82 -5.00 -25.32
C GLN A 154 12.74 -4.74 -24.12
N SER A 155 12.73 -3.55 -23.52
CA SER A 155 13.55 -3.26 -22.33
C SER A 155 12.92 -3.72 -21.02
N PHE A 156 11.64 -4.08 -21.02
CA PHE A 156 10.87 -4.38 -19.80
C PHE A 156 11.27 -5.72 -19.15
N ASP A 157 11.83 -6.64 -19.93
CA ASP A 157 12.31 -7.93 -19.41
C ASP A 157 13.60 -7.78 -18.58
N ASN A 158 14.28 -6.64 -18.68
CA ASN A 158 15.51 -6.34 -17.95
C ASN A 158 15.22 -5.49 -16.71
N TRP A 159 15.05 -6.15 -15.57
CA TRP A 159 14.80 -5.52 -14.28
C TRP A 159 15.84 -4.46 -13.91
N THR A 160 17.13 -4.70 -14.20
CA THR A 160 18.19 -3.73 -13.86
C THR A 160 17.96 -2.40 -14.57
N ILE A 161 17.62 -2.43 -15.87
CA ILE A 161 17.35 -1.21 -16.62
C ILE A 161 16.13 -0.47 -16.06
N ALA A 162 15.06 -1.19 -15.71
CA ALA A 162 13.85 -0.59 -15.14
C ALA A 162 14.12 0.02 -13.75
N ILE A 163 14.80 -0.71 -12.87
CA ILE A 163 15.14 -0.26 -11.51
C ILE A 163 16.03 0.98 -11.58
N ASP A 164 17.10 0.96 -12.39
CA ASP A 164 18.04 2.08 -12.48
C ASP A 164 17.38 3.33 -13.07
N ALA A 165 16.46 3.18 -14.02
CA ALA A 165 15.70 4.30 -14.57
C ALA A 165 14.76 4.92 -13.52
N LEU A 166 14.00 4.10 -12.80
CA LEU A 166 13.07 4.59 -11.77
C LEU A 166 13.81 5.18 -10.56
N GLU A 167 14.99 4.64 -10.20
CA GLU A 167 15.89 5.20 -9.19
C GLU A 167 16.39 6.58 -9.61
N ALA A 168 16.90 6.72 -10.84
CA ALA A 168 17.39 7.99 -11.37
C ALA A 168 16.30 9.08 -11.48
N TRP A 169 15.06 8.67 -11.73
CA TRP A 169 13.90 9.58 -11.75
C TRP A 169 13.38 9.96 -10.36
N GLY A 170 13.92 9.37 -9.29
CA GLY A 170 13.44 9.57 -7.92
C GLY A 170 12.05 8.95 -7.66
N VAL A 171 11.60 8.02 -8.50
CA VAL A 171 10.30 7.35 -8.34
C VAL A 171 10.38 6.26 -7.28
N LEU A 172 11.44 5.45 -7.29
CA LEU A 172 11.65 4.43 -6.26
C LEU A 172 12.32 5.05 -5.04
N LEU A 173 11.79 4.76 -3.86
CA LEU A 173 12.52 5.00 -2.62
C LEU A 173 13.81 4.15 -2.58
N PRO A 174 14.89 4.63 -1.95
CA PRO A 174 16.15 3.90 -1.88
C PRO A 174 16.00 2.47 -1.37
N GLU A 175 15.20 2.27 -0.32
CA GLU A 175 14.94 0.93 0.24
C GLU A 175 14.16 0.06 -0.74
N ALA A 176 13.25 0.64 -1.53
CA ALA A 176 12.51 -0.11 -2.54
C ALA A 176 13.44 -0.61 -3.65
N VAL A 177 14.44 0.18 -4.05
CA VAL A 177 15.50 -0.22 -5.00
C VAL A 177 16.22 -1.47 -4.50
N GLU A 178 16.64 -1.46 -3.23
CA GLU A 178 17.31 -2.61 -2.61
C GLU A 178 16.44 -3.87 -2.63
N ARG A 179 15.16 -3.73 -2.27
CA ARG A 179 14.19 -4.85 -2.27
C ARG A 179 13.94 -5.39 -3.68
N PHE A 180 13.81 -4.53 -4.69
CA PHE A 180 13.70 -4.98 -6.08
C PHE A 180 14.95 -5.73 -6.55
N ARG A 181 16.15 -5.24 -6.21
CA ARG A 181 17.41 -5.91 -6.54
C ARG A 181 17.54 -7.27 -5.83
N ALA A 182 17.06 -7.38 -4.60
CA ALA A 182 17.00 -8.66 -3.88
C ALA A 182 16.02 -9.64 -4.56
N LEU A 183 14.83 -9.18 -4.93
CA LEU A 183 13.82 -9.99 -5.61
C LEU A 183 14.29 -10.46 -6.99
N ALA A 184 15.02 -9.61 -7.74
CA ALA A 184 15.60 -9.98 -9.03
C ALA A 184 16.59 -11.15 -8.92
N LYS A 185 17.38 -11.21 -7.83
CA LYS A 185 18.29 -12.34 -7.58
C LYS A 185 17.51 -13.64 -7.33
N LEU A 186 16.40 -13.56 -6.60
CA LEU A 186 15.51 -14.70 -6.34
C LEU A 186 14.85 -15.20 -7.62
N ARG A 187 14.39 -14.29 -8.49
CA ARG A 187 13.85 -14.61 -9.83
C ARG A 187 14.84 -15.40 -10.67
N ASN A 188 16.08 -14.93 -10.77
CA ASN A 188 17.10 -15.61 -11.57
C ASN A 188 17.38 -17.03 -11.03
N ARG A 189 17.40 -17.20 -9.70
CA ARG A 189 17.61 -18.50 -9.06
C ARG A 189 16.40 -19.43 -9.14
N SER A 190 15.18 -18.90 -9.22
CA SER A 190 13.95 -19.70 -9.26
C SER A 190 13.61 -20.21 -10.65
N ILE A 191 14.00 -19.48 -11.70
CA ILE A 191 13.74 -19.83 -13.10
C ILE A 191 14.85 -20.74 -13.67
N HIS A 192 16.11 -20.51 -13.30
CA HIS A 192 17.22 -21.35 -13.73
C HIS A 192 17.42 -22.49 -12.74
N PHE A 193 17.24 -23.74 -13.21
CA PHE A 193 17.35 -24.93 -12.38
C PHE A 193 18.72 -25.01 -11.68
N ASP A 194 18.70 -25.02 -10.35
CA ASP A 194 19.84 -25.27 -9.46
C ASP A 194 19.42 -26.38 -8.46
N PRO A 195 20.14 -27.53 -8.38
CA PRO A 195 19.85 -28.57 -7.39
C PRO A 195 19.81 -28.06 -5.94
N GLY A 196 20.55 -26.99 -5.63
CA GLY A 196 20.52 -26.32 -4.31
C GLY A 196 19.20 -25.61 -3.99
N THR A 197 18.28 -25.49 -4.94
CA THR A 197 16.97 -24.83 -4.75
C THR A 197 16.00 -25.71 -3.95
N TYR A 198 16.12 -27.06 -4.00
CA TYR A 198 15.23 -27.95 -3.23
C TYR A 198 15.42 -27.82 -1.72
N GLY A 199 16.66 -27.60 -1.26
CA GLY A 199 16.96 -27.44 0.17
C GLY A 199 16.65 -26.05 0.73
N ARG A 200 16.39 -25.06 -0.13
CA ARG A 200 16.20 -23.64 0.24
C ARG A 200 14.86 -23.06 -0.19
N LEU A 201 13.99 -23.88 -0.79
CA LEU A 201 12.78 -23.40 -1.46
C LEU A 201 11.86 -22.61 -0.53
N ARG A 202 11.69 -23.07 0.72
CA ARG A 202 10.90 -22.34 1.73
C ARG A 202 11.52 -20.98 2.04
N ASP A 203 12.83 -20.93 2.24
CA ASP A 203 13.53 -19.70 2.65
C ASP A 203 13.59 -18.69 1.50
N ASP A 204 13.84 -19.15 0.27
CA ASP A 204 13.80 -18.30 -0.92
C ASP A 204 12.37 -17.77 -1.16
N ALA A 205 11.34 -18.62 -0.97
CA ALA A 205 9.95 -18.20 -1.08
C ALA A 205 9.59 -17.18 0.01
N LEU A 206 10.01 -17.39 1.25
CA LEU A 206 9.78 -16.46 2.36
C LEU A 206 10.43 -15.11 2.05
N ALA A 207 11.69 -15.13 1.62
CA ALA A 207 12.42 -13.93 1.25
C ALA A 207 11.74 -13.18 0.09
N ALA A 208 11.19 -13.90 -0.91
CA ALA A 208 10.49 -13.29 -2.02
C ALA A 208 9.14 -12.65 -1.60
N VAL A 209 8.37 -13.34 -0.75
CA VAL A 209 7.10 -12.84 -0.20
C VAL A 209 7.33 -11.59 0.65
N ILE A 210 8.36 -11.60 1.50
CA ILE A 210 8.75 -10.43 2.30
C ILE A 210 9.21 -9.29 1.40
N ALA A 211 10.04 -9.57 0.38
CA ALA A 211 10.54 -8.53 -0.52
C ALA A 211 9.40 -7.83 -1.27
N ILE A 212 8.42 -8.59 -1.80
CA ILE A 212 7.29 -7.96 -2.51
C ILE A 212 6.36 -7.22 -1.57
N ARG A 213 6.12 -7.72 -0.35
CA ARG A 213 5.39 -6.98 0.70
C ARG A 213 6.07 -5.64 0.99
N ASP A 214 7.37 -5.64 1.21
CA ASP A 214 8.14 -4.43 1.53
C ASP A 214 8.13 -3.44 0.36
N ILE A 215 8.26 -3.92 -0.89
CA ILE A 215 8.12 -3.07 -2.08
C ILE A 215 6.76 -2.38 -2.11
N LEU A 216 5.68 -3.14 -1.89
CA LEU A 216 4.32 -2.61 -1.92
C LEU A 216 4.08 -1.63 -0.76
N ASP A 217 4.61 -1.91 0.42
CA ASP A 217 4.54 -1.01 1.56
C ASP A 217 5.33 0.29 1.33
N LEU A 218 6.59 0.18 0.88
CA LEU A 218 7.45 1.34 0.66
C LEU A 218 6.87 2.29 -0.37
N GLN A 219 6.42 1.75 -1.51
CA GLN A 219 5.96 2.58 -2.62
C GLN A 219 4.50 2.99 -2.50
N PHE A 220 3.61 2.10 -2.06
CA PHE A 220 2.17 2.28 -2.24
C PHE A 220 1.37 2.28 -0.94
N SER A 221 2.03 2.28 0.22
CA SER A 221 1.32 2.29 1.51
C SER A 221 0.58 3.60 1.72
N THR A 222 -0.60 3.46 2.32
CA THR A 222 -1.50 4.54 2.73
C THR A 222 -1.15 5.11 4.09
N PHE A 223 -0.31 4.41 4.85
CA PHE A 223 0.04 4.75 6.22
C PHE A 223 1.53 4.50 6.44
N ALA A 224 2.33 5.56 6.39
CA ALA A 224 3.71 5.55 6.84
C ALA A 224 4.30 6.96 6.84
N VAL A 225 5.51 7.10 7.38
CA VAL A 225 6.35 8.26 7.07
C VAL A 225 6.90 8.08 5.66
N ARG A 226 6.41 8.89 4.72
CA ARG A 226 6.85 8.94 3.32
C ARG A 226 7.09 10.37 2.88
N PRO A 227 7.98 10.61 1.89
CA PRO A 227 8.30 11.97 1.45
C PRO A 227 7.08 12.76 0.96
N TRP A 228 6.11 12.07 0.37
CA TRP A 228 4.91 12.69 -0.19
C TRP A 228 3.79 12.96 0.81
N PHE A 229 3.92 12.54 2.07
CA PHE A 229 2.91 12.81 3.10
C PHE A 229 3.28 14.02 3.96
N ILE A 230 2.26 14.74 4.42
CA ILE A 230 2.41 15.73 5.50
C ILE A 230 2.91 14.98 6.75
N PRO A 231 4.08 15.34 7.32
CA PRO A 231 4.63 14.67 8.50
C PRO A 231 3.65 14.69 9.67
N GLU A 232 3.66 13.67 10.54
CA GLU A 232 2.94 13.66 11.83
C GLU A 232 1.40 13.81 11.79
N ALA A 233 0.73 13.47 10.69
CA ALA A 233 -0.73 13.49 10.66
C ALA A 233 -1.32 12.31 11.46
N ALA A 234 -2.17 12.62 12.44
CA ALA A 234 -2.62 11.71 13.51
C ALA A 234 -3.47 10.53 13.01
N GLY A 235 -2.82 9.44 12.59
CA GLY A 235 -3.49 8.22 12.11
C GLY A 235 -4.13 8.34 10.72
N THR A 236 -3.88 9.45 10.00
CA THR A 236 -4.40 9.71 8.65
C THR A 236 -3.29 10.34 7.84
N CYS A 237 -3.07 9.89 6.60
CA CYS A 237 -2.04 10.44 5.74
C CYS A 237 -2.64 11.38 4.69
N PHE A 238 -2.13 12.61 4.63
CA PHE A 238 -2.47 13.60 3.62
C PHE A 238 -1.28 13.82 2.70
N ILE A 239 -1.53 13.96 1.40
CA ILE A 239 -0.49 14.33 0.44
C ILE A 239 -0.02 15.76 0.72
N ALA A 240 1.30 15.95 0.79
CA ALA A 240 1.94 17.25 0.92
C ALA A 240 1.80 18.05 -0.38
N LYS A 241 1.56 19.36 -0.28
CA LYS A 241 1.34 20.23 -1.45
C LYS A 241 2.48 20.18 -2.46
N SER A 242 3.72 20.10 -1.97
CA SER A 242 4.92 20.01 -2.81
C SER A 242 4.95 18.75 -3.69
N TYR A 243 4.23 17.70 -3.32
CA TYR A 243 4.18 16.42 -4.02
C TYR A 243 2.93 16.23 -4.87
N GLU A 244 1.95 17.13 -4.84
CA GLU A 244 0.74 17.00 -5.66
C GLU A 244 1.03 17.01 -7.17
N THR A 245 2.17 17.59 -7.58
CA THR A 245 2.59 17.61 -8.99
C THR A 245 3.61 16.55 -9.36
N ASP A 246 4.08 15.77 -8.37
CA ASP A 246 5.02 14.68 -8.60
C ASP A 246 4.37 13.61 -9.49
N PRO A 247 5.04 13.14 -10.56
CA PRO A 247 4.47 12.16 -11.49
C PRO A 247 3.96 10.89 -10.82
N PHE A 248 4.67 10.37 -9.83
CA PHE A 248 4.30 9.14 -9.13
C PHE A 248 3.05 9.35 -8.27
N VAL A 249 3.06 10.40 -7.44
CA VAL A 249 1.94 10.75 -6.56
C VAL A 249 0.68 11.06 -7.36
N ARG A 250 0.81 11.86 -8.42
CA ARG A 250 -0.31 12.20 -9.31
C ARG A 250 -0.90 11.00 -10.01
N THR A 251 -0.07 10.04 -10.39
CA THR A 251 -0.51 8.85 -11.15
C THR A 251 -1.19 7.82 -10.25
N TYR A 252 -0.67 7.59 -9.05
CA TYR A 252 -1.11 6.48 -8.20
C TYR A 252 -1.87 6.91 -6.95
N PHE A 253 -1.46 7.97 -6.25
CA PHE A 253 -2.09 8.38 -4.99
C PHE A 253 -3.35 9.21 -5.23
N ILE A 254 -3.25 10.29 -6.01
CA ILE A 254 -4.36 11.24 -6.20
C ILE A 254 -5.66 10.55 -6.65
N PRO A 255 -5.65 9.63 -7.65
CA PRO A 255 -6.88 8.96 -8.07
C PRO A 255 -7.52 8.07 -7.00
N ASN A 256 -6.78 7.73 -5.95
CA ASN A 256 -7.23 6.87 -4.86
C ASN A 256 -7.42 7.65 -3.55
N CYS A 257 -7.35 8.98 -3.56
CA CYS A 257 -7.53 9.81 -2.38
C CYS A 257 -8.93 10.46 -2.34
N PHE A 258 -9.37 10.85 -1.15
CA PHE A 258 -10.46 11.82 -0.98
C PHE A 258 -9.89 13.24 -0.94
N PHE A 259 -10.54 14.23 -1.56
CA PHE A 259 -10.11 15.62 -1.51
C PHE A 259 -10.90 16.42 -0.46
N VAL A 260 -10.32 16.59 0.73
CA VAL A 260 -11.05 16.97 1.94
C VAL A 260 -10.39 18.12 2.70
N GLY A 261 -11.20 18.92 3.40
CA GLY A 261 -10.70 19.87 4.38
C GLY A 261 -10.41 19.24 5.75
N PRO A 262 -9.94 20.02 6.74
CA PRO A 262 -9.56 19.52 8.06
C PRO A 262 -10.73 19.08 8.95
N HIS A 263 -11.97 19.41 8.59
CA HIS A 263 -13.18 19.14 9.37
C HIS A 263 -14.07 18.04 8.78
N HIS A 264 -13.55 17.24 7.85
CA HIS A 264 -14.27 16.09 7.32
C HIS A 264 -14.55 15.05 8.40
N LEU A 265 -15.52 14.18 8.13
CA LEU A 265 -15.90 13.04 8.95
C LEU A 265 -15.93 11.78 8.10
N ILE A 266 -15.25 10.73 8.56
CA ILE A 266 -15.39 9.38 8.02
C ILE A 266 -16.65 8.78 8.65
N GLN A 267 -17.72 8.61 7.86
CA GLN A 267 -19.03 8.16 8.33
C GLN A 267 -19.10 6.65 8.51
N THR A 268 -18.53 5.92 7.55
CA THR A 268 -18.61 4.47 7.46
C THR A 268 -17.30 3.97 6.89
N LEU A 269 -16.82 2.83 7.38
CA LEU A 269 -15.62 2.15 6.87
C LEU A 269 -15.97 0.91 6.03
N GLU A 270 -17.12 0.28 6.27
CA GLU A 270 -17.55 -0.99 5.68
C GLU A 270 -19.04 -0.92 5.29
N PRO A 271 -19.47 -1.39 4.10
CA PRO A 271 -18.68 -2.05 3.06
C PRO A 271 -17.88 -1.08 2.16
N GLU A 272 -18.11 0.23 2.29
CA GLU A 272 -17.38 1.27 1.56
C GLU A 272 -17.05 2.44 2.49
N MET A 273 -15.87 3.02 2.32
CA MET A 273 -15.46 4.20 3.06
C MET A 273 -16.22 5.43 2.56
N VAL A 274 -17.12 5.97 3.38
CA VAL A 274 -17.88 7.20 3.08
C VAL A 274 -17.32 8.37 3.87
N VAL A 275 -16.94 9.44 3.17
CA VAL A 275 -16.41 10.67 3.77
C VAL A 275 -17.37 11.82 3.50
N ALA A 276 -17.85 12.45 4.57
CA ALA A 276 -18.55 13.71 4.50
C ALA A 276 -17.58 14.85 4.79
N ASP A 277 -17.79 15.98 4.12
CA ASP A 277 -16.98 17.18 4.32
C ASP A 277 -17.84 18.44 4.19
N LYS A 278 -17.31 19.60 4.59
CA LYS A 278 -17.98 20.89 4.40
C LYS A 278 -18.06 21.23 2.91
N ASP A 279 -19.15 21.86 2.49
CA ASP A 279 -19.36 22.29 1.10
C ASP A 279 -18.35 23.37 0.67
N ASP A 280 -17.97 24.26 1.60
CA ASP A 280 -17.05 25.37 1.34
C ASP A 280 -16.25 25.72 2.61
N TYR A 281 -14.92 25.73 2.48
CA TYR A 281 -13.99 26.21 3.50
C TYR A 281 -13.63 27.69 3.35
N GLY A 282 -14.17 28.38 2.34
CA GLY A 282 -13.90 29.76 1.99
C GLY A 282 -12.64 29.95 1.14
N ALA A 283 -12.53 31.11 0.51
CA ALA A 283 -11.42 31.42 -0.39
C ALA A 283 -10.06 31.47 0.33
N GLY A 284 -9.00 31.13 -0.40
CA GLY A 284 -7.60 31.23 0.03
C GLY A 284 -6.91 29.87 0.05
N SER A 285 -5.78 29.81 0.75
CA SER A 285 -4.96 28.60 0.84
C SER A 285 -4.38 28.45 2.24
N TRP A 286 -4.37 27.23 2.75
CA TRP A 286 -3.59 26.87 3.93
C TRP A 286 -2.29 26.21 3.52
N THR A 287 -1.20 26.49 4.22
CA THR A 287 0.01 25.68 4.22
C THR A 287 -0.27 24.29 4.81
N ASP A 288 0.65 23.35 4.60
CA ASP A 288 0.50 21.99 5.16
C ASP A 288 0.50 22.02 6.69
N THR A 289 1.30 22.90 7.31
CA THR A 289 1.32 23.11 8.76
C THR A 289 0.00 23.68 9.29
N GLU A 290 -0.57 24.67 8.61
CA GLU A 290 -1.87 25.25 9.01
C GLU A 290 -3.00 24.22 8.90
N PHE A 291 -3.07 23.49 7.77
CA PHE A 291 -4.05 22.42 7.58
C PHE A 291 -3.93 21.36 8.68
N GLN A 292 -2.71 20.92 8.96
CA GLN A 292 -2.45 19.91 9.97
C GLN A 292 -2.80 20.39 11.39
N THR A 293 -2.51 21.65 11.70
CA THR A 293 -2.85 22.25 12.99
C THR A 293 -4.36 22.23 13.19
N LEU A 294 -5.11 22.71 12.20
CA LEU A 294 -6.58 22.69 12.22
C LEU A 294 -7.12 21.26 12.34
N TYR A 295 -6.56 20.31 11.59
CA TYR A 295 -6.93 18.90 11.65
C TYR A 295 -6.73 18.31 13.06
N LYS A 296 -5.59 18.63 13.71
CA LYS A 296 -5.23 18.12 15.05
C LYS A 296 -6.04 18.78 16.17
N THR A 297 -6.42 20.04 16.03
CA THR A 297 -7.09 20.81 17.10
C THR A 297 -8.61 20.86 16.99
N ARG A 298 -9.18 20.29 15.93
CA ARG A 298 -10.63 20.28 15.72
C ARG A 298 -11.37 19.66 16.90
N GLN A 299 -12.53 20.24 17.20
CA GLN A 299 -13.48 19.74 18.19
C GLN A 299 -14.64 19.04 17.48
N PRO A 300 -15.42 18.21 18.18
CA PRO A 300 -16.61 17.58 17.60
C PRO A 300 -17.59 18.58 16.96
N ALA A 301 -17.68 19.81 17.49
CA ALA A 301 -18.51 20.87 16.94
C ALA A 301 -17.99 21.45 15.61
N ASP A 302 -16.71 21.27 15.29
CA ASP A 302 -16.12 21.78 14.05
C ASP A 302 -16.41 20.84 12.86
N LEU A 303 -16.68 19.56 13.15
CA LEU A 303 -16.93 18.51 12.17
C LEU A 303 -18.22 18.77 11.39
N VAL A 304 -18.23 18.33 10.13
CA VAL A 304 -19.47 18.32 9.33
C VAL A 304 -20.56 17.55 10.08
N GLN A 305 -21.72 18.18 10.21
CA GLN A 305 -22.88 17.55 10.83
C GLN A 305 -23.61 16.75 9.75
N VAL A 306 -23.67 15.44 9.94
CA VAL A 306 -24.44 14.55 9.08
C VAL A 306 -25.81 14.42 9.73
N PRO A 307 -26.92 14.65 9.01
CA PRO A 307 -28.24 14.32 9.54
C PRO A 307 -28.23 12.86 10.00
N GLU A 308 -28.71 12.57 11.21
CA GLU A 308 -28.83 11.19 11.67
C GLU A 308 -29.57 10.38 10.59
N ALA A 309 -28.85 9.49 9.90
CA ALA A 309 -29.47 8.53 9.03
C ALA A 309 -30.40 7.70 9.93
N GLY A 310 -31.71 7.87 9.75
CA GLY A 310 -32.71 7.12 10.50
C GLY A 310 -32.34 5.65 10.47
N ARG A 311 -32.11 5.08 11.66
CA ARG A 311 -31.93 3.64 11.83
C ARG A 311 -33.17 2.96 11.23
N HIS A 312 -33.00 2.32 10.07
CA HIS A 312 -33.97 1.41 9.48
C HIS A 312 -33.41 0.00 9.51
#